data_AF-A0AAU5HDJ3-F1
#
_entry.id   AF-A0AAU5HDJ3-F1
#
_cell.length_a   1.000
_cell.length_b   1.000
_cell.length_c   1.000
_cell.angle_alpha   90.00
_cell.angle_beta   90.00
_cell.angle_gamma   90.00
#
_symmetry.space_group_name_H-M   'P 1'
#
loop_
_entity.id
_entity.type
_entity.pdbx_description
1 polymer ?
#
loop_
_entity_poly.entity_id
_entity_poly.type
_entity_poly.pdbx_seq_one_letter_code
_entity_poly.pdbx_strand_id
1 'polypeptide(L)'
;MKAFMTAAVTASRYDAGNIDYEAHQVEGEPGTFVIFERWESREALEGHLRAPRMQDLVPQLLELMDGGIEDGIRFLQPFRPAR
;
A
#
# COMPACT_ATOMS: atom_id res chain seq x y z
N MET A 1 0.11 13.27 -7.05
CA MET A 1 0.38 12.27 -5.99
C MET A 1 -0.83 11.95 -5.13
N LYS A 2 -1.32 12.84 -4.24
CA LYS A 2 -2.42 12.49 -3.30
C LYS A 2 -3.68 11.93 -3.96
N ALA A 3 -4.19 12.54 -5.03
CA ALA A 3 -5.37 12.05 -5.76
C ALA A 3 -5.16 10.64 -6.35
N PHE A 4 -3.98 10.40 -6.94
CA PHE A 4 -3.58 9.09 -7.47
C PHE A 4 -3.58 8.04 -6.35
N MET A 5 -2.92 8.35 -5.22
CA MET A 5 -2.86 7.46 -4.06
C MET A 5 -4.25 7.15 -3.49
N THR A 6 -5.12 8.16 -3.34
CA THR A 6 -6.48 7.93 -2.79
C THR A 6 -7.35 7.04 -3.67
N ALA A 7 -7.16 7.08 -4.99
CA ALA A 7 -7.84 6.17 -5.91
C ALA A 7 -7.33 4.73 -5.75
N ALA A 8 -6.00 4.55 -5.67
CA ALA A 8 -5.36 3.25 -5.41
C ALA A 8 -5.82 2.64 -4.09
N VAL A 9 -5.85 3.43 -3.02
CA VAL A 9 -6.32 3.05 -1.69
C VAL A 9 -7.76 2.58 -1.72
N THR A 10 -8.66 3.36 -2.33
CA THR A 10 -10.09 3.07 -2.35
C THR A 10 -10.38 1.71 -2.98
N ALA A 11 -9.75 1.40 -4.13
CA ALA A 11 -9.94 0.11 -4.78
C ALA A 11 -9.39 -1.06 -3.93
N SER A 12 -8.25 -0.87 -3.28
CA SER A 12 -7.57 -1.93 -2.51
C SER A 12 -8.29 -2.32 -1.22
N ARG A 13 -9.09 -1.40 -0.64
CA ARG A 13 -9.96 -1.70 0.50
C ARG A 13 -11.05 -2.72 0.20
N TYR A 14 -11.38 -2.94 -1.07
CA TYR A 14 -12.38 -3.92 -1.49
C TYR A 14 -11.78 -5.27 -1.89
N ASP A 15 -10.45 -5.41 -1.85
CA ASP A 15 -9.81 -6.69 -2.13
C ASP A 15 -10.06 -7.70 -0.99
N ALA A 16 -10.24 -8.96 -1.36
CA ALA A 16 -10.48 -10.03 -0.40
C ALA A 16 -9.34 -10.13 0.61
N GLY A 17 -9.69 -10.16 1.90
CA GLY A 17 -8.72 -10.24 2.99
C GLY A 17 -7.98 -8.94 3.32
N ASN A 18 -8.37 -7.80 2.72
CA ASN A 18 -7.91 -6.49 3.20
C ASN A 18 -8.54 -6.18 4.57
N ILE A 19 -7.71 -5.86 5.56
CA ILE A 19 -8.15 -5.40 6.89
C ILE A 19 -8.04 -3.88 6.99
N ASP A 20 -6.97 -3.33 6.42
CA ASP A 20 -6.67 -1.91 6.45
C ASP A 20 -5.83 -1.52 5.23
N TYR A 21 -6.03 -0.30 4.75
CA TYR A 21 -5.28 0.25 3.63
C TYR A 21 -5.39 1.77 3.70
N GLU A 22 -4.33 2.46 4.11
CA GLU A 22 -4.36 3.89 4.38
C GLU A 22 -3.08 4.60 3.92
N ALA A 23 -3.27 5.67 3.16
CA ALA A 23 -2.18 6.54 2.71
C ALA A 23 -1.98 7.70 3.67
N HIS A 24 -0.73 7.95 4.00
CA HIS A 24 -0.26 8.98 4.91
C HIS A 24 0.80 9.84 4.21
N GLN A 25 0.92 11.08 4.65
CA GLN A 25 2.09 11.90 4.37
C GLN A 25 2.93 11.97 5.63
N VAL A 26 4.25 11.83 5.51
CA VAL A 26 5.16 11.94 6.66
C VAL A 26 5.13 13.38 7.18
N GLU A 27 4.95 13.53 8.48
CA GLU A 27 4.94 14.84 9.13
C GLU A 27 6.32 15.50 9.03
N GLY A 28 6.36 16.76 8.60
CA GLY A 28 7.61 17.49 8.41
C GLY A 28 8.38 17.18 7.12
N GLU A 29 7.93 16.21 6.31
CA GLU A 29 8.59 15.81 5.05
C GLU A 29 7.65 15.92 3.84
N PRO A 30 7.53 17.10 3.21
CA PRO A 30 6.73 17.29 2.01
C PRO A 30 7.17 16.38 0.86
N GLY A 31 6.24 15.63 0.28
CA GLY A 31 6.53 14.71 -0.83
C GLY A 31 6.85 13.27 -0.39
N THR A 32 7.08 13.02 0.89
CA THR A 32 7.26 11.67 1.43
C THR A 32 5.92 11.09 1.86
N PHE A 33 5.57 9.93 1.33
CA PHE A 33 4.30 9.26 1.60
C PHE A 33 4.50 7.84 2.10
N VAL A 34 3.56 7.35 2.90
CA VAL A 34 3.53 5.96 3.40
C VAL A 34 2.16 5.38 3.13
N ILE A 35 2.10 4.18 2.56
CA ILE A 35 0.88 3.38 2.55
C ILE A 35 1.04 2.31 3.62
N PHE A 36 0.13 2.32 4.60
CA PHE A 36 0.04 1.28 5.60
C PHE A 36 -1.05 0.31 5.20
N GLU A 37 -0.70 -0.97 5.13
CA GLU A 37 -1.60 -2.03 4.70
C GLU A 37 -1.63 -3.14 5.75
N ARG A 38 -2.83 -3.67 5.99
CA ARG A 38 -3.01 -4.87 6.80
C ARG A 38 -3.84 -5.86 6.01
N TRP A 39 -3.36 -7.08 5.99
CA TRP A 39 -3.96 -8.19 5.28
C TRP A 39 -4.21 -9.35 6.25
N GLU A 40 -5.27 -10.12 6.02
CA GLU A 40 -5.59 -11.32 6.79
C GLU A 40 -4.50 -12.39 6.69
N SER A 41 -3.86 -12.48 5.52
CA SER A 41 -2.78 -13.42 5.27
C SER A 41 -1.80 -12.95 4.19
N ARG A 42 -0.69 -13.68 4.03
CA ARG A 42 0.25 -13.45 2.93
C ARG A 42 -0.41 -13.73 1.57
N GLU A 43 -1.26 -14.75 1.49
CA GLU A 43 -1.97 -15.13 0.27
C GLU A 43 -2.94 -14.03 -0.19
N ALA A 44 -3.61 -13.36 0.75
CA ALA A 44 -4.48 -12.22 0.43
C ALA A 44 -3.68 -11.05 -0.17
N LEU A 45 -2.52 -10.72 0.42
CA LEU A 45 -1.61 -9.73 -0.14
C LEU A 45 -1.10 -10.13 -1.53
N GLU A 46 -0.70 -11.38 -1.73
CA GLU A 46 -0.26 -11.85 -3.05
C GLU A 46 -1.39 -11.78 -4.10
N GLY A 47 -2.63 -12.05 -3.69
CA GLY A 47 -3.81 -11.86 -4.53
C GLY A 47 -4.00 -10.40 -4.93
N HIS A 48 -3.86 -9.48 -3.98
CA HIS A 48 -3.87 -8.04 -4.21
C HIS A 48 -2.80 -7.62 -5.23
N LEU A 49 -1.54 -8.02 -5.02
CA LEU A 49 -0.41 -7.65 -5.89
C LEU A 49 -0.55 -8.19 -7.32
N ARG A 50 -1.30 -9.29 -7.51
CA ARG A 50 -1.59 -9.89 -8.83
C ARG A 50 -2.89 -9.42 -9.46
N ALA A 51 -3.66 -8.58 -8.78
CA ALA A 51 -4.92 -8.09 -9.33
C ALA A 51 -4.68 -7.36 -10.66
N PRO A 52 -5.53 -7.54 -11.68
CA PRO A 52 -5.31 -6.95 -13.01
C PRO A 52 -5.03 -5.44 -12.98
N ARG A 53 -5.74 -4.69 -12.12
CA ARG A 53 -5.55 -3.24 -11.97
C ARG A 53 -4.13 -2.85 -11.51
N MET A 54 -3.41 -3.74 -10.82
CA MET A 54 -2.05 -3.46 -10.34
C MET A 54 -1.04 -3.44 -11.48
N GLN A 55 -1.33 -4.12 -12.60
CA GLN A 55 -0.47 -4.11 -13.80
C GLN A 55 -0.37 -2.69 -14.39
N ASP A 56 -1.46 -1.93 -14.34
CA ASP A 56 -1.48 -0.54 -14.82
C ASP A 56 -1.04 0.46 -13.74
N LEU A 57 -1.36 0.17 -12.47
CA LEU A 57 -1.14 1.09 -11.35
C LEU A 57 0.33 1.16 -10.93
N VAL A 58 1.04 0.03 -10.92
CA VAL A 58 2.45 -0.02 -10.47
C VAL A 58 3.37 0.81 -11.37
N PRO A 59 3.32 0.73 -12.72
CA PRO A 59 4.16 1.57 -13.58
C PRO A 59 3.90 3.06 -13.37
N GLN A 60 2.63 3.48 -13.28
CA GLN A 60 2.27 4.88 -13.03
C GLN A 60 2.77 5.36 -11.67
N LEU A 61 2.74 4.51 -10.65
CA LEU A 61 3.28 4.83 -9.34
C LEU A 61 4.81 5.02 -9.42
N LEU A 62 5.51 4.12 -10.10
CA LEU A 62 6.98 4.19 -10.27
C LEU A 62 7.42 5.45 -11.03
N GLU A 63 6.67 5.89 -12.03
CA GLU A 63 6.96 7.16 -12.75
C GLU A 63 6.83 8.41 -11.87
N LEU A 64 6.05 8.33 -10.79
CA LEU A 64 5.80 9.44 -9.87
C LEU A 64 6.72 9.43 -8.64
N MET A 65 7.56 8.41 -8.49
CA MET A 65 8.42 8.20 -7.33
C MET A 65 9.89 8.41 -7.69
N ASP A 66 10.64 8.99 -6.74
CA ASP A 66 12.10 8.93 -6.78
C ASP A 66 12.57 7.59 -6.19
N GLY A 67 13.41 6.87 -6.93
CA GLY A 67 13.98 5.59 -6.49
C GLY A 67 13.10 4.36 -6.74
N GLY A 68 13.49 3.22 -6.17
CA GLY A 68 12.76 1.96 -6.33
C GLY A 68 11.72 1.75 -5.23
N ILE A 69 10.54 1.23 -5.59
CA ILE A 69 9.52 0.87 -4.61
C ILE A 69 10.01 -0.16 -3.59
N GLU A 70 10.92 -1.05 -4.01
CA GLU A 70 11.52 -2.09 -3.17
C GLU A 70 12.28 -1.52 -1.97
N ASP A 71 12.90 -0.35 -2.13
CA ASP A 71 13.65 0.31 -1.06
C ASP A 71 12.74 0.75 0.10
N GLY A 72 11.46 0.98 -0.18
CA GLY A 72 10.44 1.47 0.76
C GLY A 72 9.58 0.39 1.43
N ILE A 73 9.56 -0.84 0.94
CA ILE A 73 8.66 -1.89 1.47
C ILE A 73 9.22 -2.50 2.75
N ARG A 74 8.39 -2.58 3.81
CA ARG A 74 8.72 -3.26 5.07
C ARG A 74 7.57 -4.17 5.49
N PHE A 75 7.87 -5.45 5.74
CA PHE A 75 6.91 -6.38 6.32
C PHE A 75 6.95 -6.30 7.84
N LEU A 76 5.80 -5.99 8.44
CA LEU A 76 5.65 -5.80 9.87
C LEU A 76 5.01 -7.03 10.50
N GLN A 77 5.49 -7.41 11.68
CA GLN A 77 4.87 -8.44 12.52
C GLN A 77 4.06 -7.74 13.63
N PRO A 78 2.74 -7.93 13.70
CA PRO A 78 1.94 -7.28 14.74
C PRO A 78 2.22 -7.91 16.09
N PHE A 79 2.59 -7.09 17.08
CA PHE A 79 2.53 -7.48 18.49
C PHE A 79 1.22 -6.97 19.08
N ARG A 80 0.40 -7.87 19.63
CA ARG A 80 -0.90 -7.54 20.22
C ARG A 80 -0.88 -7.84 21.71
N PRO A 81 -1.48 -6.98 22.57
CA PRO A 81 -1.66 -7.31 23.98
C PRO A 81 -2.38 -8.66 24.13
N ALA A 82 -2.01 -9.43 25.15
CA ALA A 82 -2.85 -10.53 25.60
C ALA A 82 -4.22 -9.95 25.96
N ARG A 83 -5.29 -10.62 25.49
CA ARG A 83 -6.66 -10.25 25.81
C ARG A 83 -6.93 -10.43 27.29
#